data_AF-A0A9Y6MC82-F1
#
_entry.id   AF-A0A9Y6MC82-F1
#
_cell.length_a   1.000
_cell.length_b   1.000
_cell.length_c   1.000
_cell.angle_alpha   90.00
_cell.angle_beta   90.00
_cell.angle_gamma   90.00
#
_symmetry.space_group_name_H-M   'P 1'
#
loop_
_entity.id
_entity.type
_entity.pdbx_description
1 polymer ?
#
loop_
_entity_poly.entity_id
_entity_poly.type
_entity_poly.pdbx_seq_one_letter_code
_entity_poly.pdbx_strand_id
1 'polypeptide(L)'
;VSKKLQRVNFTNQFGDEVFFDENGDPTASYDVINWQLINGKVQHVTLGHLTFAANGDYKLSIEEEKIVWRTGKKVPTSVCSNVCPVGTRKAQIRGKPICCFDCAPCADGTIANSTGAADCTPCPKEYWSNERKDDCIPRTIEFLKYHEPMGIALTLVSLLGASLSLATMVVFINYRETPVIKASNFELSSLLLFSLFLCFLCPLTFLGRPTVWTCMLRHTAFGVTFALCISCVLGKTIVVVTAFKATFPGNNIAGKFGHAQQRIIICSCTLIQIVICVLWLSLNPPYPHMLFTYSNKIIVLECNTGSQASFYAVLGYIGVLQSQTPSMSQRPPEESMGAREMPPHRGVGKARRKR
;
A
#
# COMPACT_ATOMS: atom_id res chain seq x y z
N VAL A 1 26.30 63.59 -45.99
CA VAL A 1 24.98 63.46 -46.65
C VAL A 1 24.03 64.50 -46.05
N SER A 2 23.34 65.31 -46.86
CA SER A 2 22.48 66.39 -46.36
C SER A 2 21.26 65.83 -45.62
N LYS A 3 20.89 66.38 -44.45
CA LYS A 3 19.68 65.97 -43.67
C LYS A 3 18.38 65.94 -44.48
N LYS A 4 18.35 66.64 -45.62
CA LYS A 4 17.22 66.64 -46.57
C LYS A 4 17.08 65.34 -47.35
N LEU A 5 18.18 64.63 -47.63
CA LEU A 5 18.18 63.35 -48.38
C LEU A 5 17.68 62.17 -47.53
N GLN A 6 17.74 62.27 -46.21
CA GLN A 6 17.25 61.23 -45.27
C GLN A 6 15.72 61.23 -45.09
N ARG A 7 15.02 62.28 -45.55
CA ARG A 7 13.56 62.44 -45.36
C ARG A 7 12.77 62.35 -46.66
N VAL A 8 13.36 61.77 -47.70
CA VAL A 8 12.71 61.65 -49.01
C VAL A 8 11.80 60.41 -48.97
N ASN A 9 10.55 60.60 -49.36
CA ASN A 9 9.60 59.53 -49.63
C ASN A 9 8.95 59.84 -50.99
N PHE A 10 9.16 58.98 -51.97
CA PHE A 10 8.61 59.15 -53.31
C PHE A 10 8.35 57.80 -53.98
N THR A 11 7.41 57.78 -54.91
CA THR A 11 7.16 56.61 -55.75
C THR A 11 8.00 56.69 -57.02
N ASN A 12 8.73 55.64 -57.36
CA ASN A 12 9.51 55.60 -58.61
C ASN A 12 8.59 55.34 -59.84
N GLN A 13 9.17 55.34 -61.04
CA GLN A 13 8.48 55.09 -62.32
C GLN A 13 7.90 53.67 -62.49
N PHE A 14 8.27 52.74 -61.62
CA PHE A 14 7.82 51.35 -61.55
C PHE A 14 6.75 51.13 -60.46
N GLY A 15 6.39 52.17 -59.70
CA GLY A 15 5.35 52.10 -58.67
C GLY A 15 5.85 51.76 -57.26
N ASP A 16 7.16 51.65 -57.07
CA ASP A 16 7.74 51.33 -55.76
C ASP A 16 7.87 52.58 -54.87
N GLU A 17 7.50 52.48 -53.60
CA GLU A 17 7.76 53.51 -52.59
C GLU A 17 9.22 53.45 -52.13
N VAL A 18 9.96 54.53 -52.38
CA VAL A 18 11.36 54.69 -52.00
C VAL A 18 11.44 55.66 -50.83
N PHE A 19 11.82 55.13 -49.67
CA PHE A 19 12.17 55.91 -48.48
C PHE A 19 13.43 55.32 -47.84
N PHE A 20 14.05 56.10 -46.94
CA PHE A 20 15.25 55.69 -46.22
C PHE A 20 14.95 55.59 -44.73
N ASP A 21 15.52 54.59 -44.07
CA ASP A 21 15.44 54.44 -42.62
C ASP A 21 16.36 55.44 -41.88
N GLU A 22 16.42 55.35 -40.54
CA GLU A 22 17.27 56.23 -39.72
C GLU A 22 18.77 56.08 -40.01
N ASN A 23 19.20 54.91 -40.50
CA ASN A 23 20.58 54.63 -40.90
C ASN A 23 20.89 55.08 -42.33
N GLY A 24 19.85 55.44 -43.10
CA GLY A 24 19.97 55.83 -44.50
C GLY A 24 19.87 54.66 -45.47
N ASP A 25 19.38 53.49 -45.03
CA ASP A 25 19.18 52.33 -45.86
C ASP A 25 17.82 52.43 -46.59
N PRO A 26 17.77 52.15 -47.91
CA PRO A 26 16.53 52.20 -48.67
C PRO A 26 15.62 51.01 -48.33
N THR A 27 14.34 51.16 -48.63
CA THR A 27 13.36 50.06 -48.54
C THR A 27 13.83 48.82 -49.30
N ALA A 28 13.94 47.70 -48.59
CA ALA A 28 14.35 46.44 -49.19
C ALA A 28 13.19 45.84 -50.02
N SER A 29 13.50 45.45 -51.26
CA SER A 29 12.61 44.70 -52.13
C SER A 29 13.43 43.66 -52.88
N TYR A 30 12.98 42.41 -52.89
CA TYR A 30 13.71 41.29 -53.47
C TYR A 30 12.81 40.40 -54.32
N ASP A 31 13.37 39.94 -55.44
CA ASP A 31 12.77 38.90 -56.26
C ASP A 31 13.16 37.52 -55.74
N VAL A 32 12.17 36.65 -55.55
CA VAL A 32 12.38 35.23 -55.23
C VAL A 32 12.45 34.46 -56.53
N ILE A 33 13.63 33.90 -56.85
CA ILE A 33 13.89 33.23 -58.12
C ILE A 33 14.15 31.74 -57.88
N ASN A 34 13.55 30.89 -58.71
CA ASN A 34 13.84 29.46 -58.76
C ASN A 34 14.53 29.09 -60.07
N TRP A 35 15.69 28.46 -59.95
CA TRP A 35 16.50 28.02 -61.08
C TRP A 35 15.98 26.67 -61.56
N GLN A 36 15.41 26.63 -62.76
CA GLN A 36 14.72 25.46 -63.28
C GLN A 36 15.43 24.95 -64.55
N LEU A 37 15.58 23.63 -64.67
CA LEU A 37 16.14 23.00 -65.87
C LEU A 37 15.00 22.68 -66.84
N ILE A 38 14.83 23.53 -67.85
CA ILE A 38 13.76 23.39 -68.86
C ILE A 38 14.44 23.12 -70.20
N ASN A 39 14.11 21.98 -70.84
CA ASN A 39 14.67 21.55 -72.12
C ASN A 39 16.22 21.55 -72.16
N GLY A 40 16.85 21.11 -71.07
CA GLY A 40 18.30 20.99 -70.96
C GLY A 40 19.04 22.32 -70.71
N LYS A 41 18.33 23.44 -70.51
CA LYS A 41 18.92 24.74 -70.17
C LYS A 41 18.40 25.24 -68.83
N VAL A 42 19.28 25.85 -68.04
CA VAL A 42 18.90 26.50 -66.77
C VAL A 42 18.20 27.82 -67.10
N GLN A 43 16.99 27.98 -66.56
CA GLN A 43 16.19 29.19 -66.66
C GLN A 43 15.93 29.76 -65.26
N HIS A 44 15.96 31.08 -65.14
CA HIS A 44 15.63 31.80 -63.92
C HIS A 44 14.14 32.17 -63.97
N VAL A 45 13.33 31.50 -63.15
CA VAL A 45 11.89 31.75 -63.07
C VAL A 45 11.62 32.55 -61.80
N THR A 46 11.18 33.80 -61.94
CA THR A 46 10.71 34.62 -60.81
C THR A 46 9.41 34.02 -60.28
N LEU A 47 9.42 33.66 -59.01
CA LEU A 47 8.30 33.06 -58.29
C LEU A 47 7.46 34.08 -57.53
N GLY A 48 8.05 35.23 -57.22
CA GLY A 48 7.42 36.15 -56.29
C GLY A 48 8.33 37.27 -55.83
N HIS A 49 7.79 38.12 -54.98
CA HIS A 49 8.45 39.32 -54.47
C HIS A 49 8.33 39.39 -52.95
N LEU A 50 9.42 39.80 -52.30
CA LEU A 50 9.48 40.11 -50.88
C LEU A 50 9.68 41.62 -50.74
N THR A 51 8.69 42.30 -50.17
CA THR A 51 8.72 43.75 -49.95
C THR A 51 8.69 44.04 -48.46
N PHE A 52 9.47 45.01 -48.02
CA PHE A 52 9.48 45.49 -46.63
C PHE A 52 8.75 46.82 -46.53
N ALA A 53 7.92 46.98 -45.51
CA ALA A 53 7.22 48.23 -45.20
C ALA A 53 8.03 49.08 -44.20
N ALA A 54 7.70 50.36 -44.10
CA ALA A 54 8.43 51.31 -43.26
C ALA A 54 8.39 50.99 -41.76
N ASN A 55 7.43 50.19 -41.31
CA ASN A 55 7.28 49.75 -39.93
C ASN A 55 8.03 48.44 -39.61
N GLY A 56 8.77 47.88 -40.58
CA GLY A 56 9.48 46.61 -40.44
C GLY A 56 8.63 45.37 -40.75
N ASP A 57 7.34 45.53 -41.07
CA ASP A 57 6.54 44.43 -41.60
C ASP A 57 7.03 44.03 -42.98
N TYR A 58 6.89 42.76 -43.33
CA TYR A 58 7.24 42.27 -44.66
C TYR A 58 6.04 41.59 -45.31
N LYS A 59 5.94 41.75 -46.62
CA LYS A 59 4.96 41.06 -47.45
C LYS A 59 5.70 40.16 -48.42
N LEU A 60 5.57 38.85 -48.20
CA LEU A 60 6.05 37.83 -49.10
C LEU A 60 4.90 37.35 -49.99
N SER A 61 5.03 37.57 -51.29
CA SER A 61 4.13 37.00 -52.29
C SER A 61 4.91 35.97 -53.09
N ILE A 62 4.50 34.71 -53.06
CA ILE A 62 5.12 33.61 -53.82
C ILE A 62 4.01 32.84 -54.54
N GLU A 63 4.23 32.56 -55.82
CA GLU A 63 3.41 31.68 -56.64
C GLU A 63 3.87 30.23 -56.46
N GLU A 64 3.33 29.53 -55.46
CA GLU A 64 3.73 28.16 -55.10
C GLU A 64 3.59 27.15 -56.26
N GLU A 65 2.60 27.36 -57.13
CA GLU A 65 2.33 26.55 -58.32
C GLU A 65 3.50 26.52 -59.32
N LYS A 66 4.31 27.60 -59.36
CA LYS A 66 5.45 27.76 -60.28
C LYS A 66 6.73 27.12 -59.76
N ILE A 67 6.77 26.69 -58.49
CA ILE A 67 7.97 26.15 -57.87
C ILE A 67 8.22 24.73 -58.37
N VAL A 68 9.44 24.47 -58.84
CA VAL A 68 9.87 23.13 -59.25
C VAL A 68 10.92 22.62 -58.27
N TRP A 69 10.58 21.55 -57.56
CA TRP A 69 11.51 20.83 -56.70
C TRP A 69 12.15 19.67 -57.47
N ARG A 70 13.33 19.23 -57.02
CA ARG A 70 13.93 17.98 -57.52
C ARG A 70 13.01 16.78 -57.29
N THR A 71 12.19 16.83 -56.24
CA THR A 71 11.17 15.84 -55.86
C THR A 71 9.83 16.04 -56.59
N GLY A 72 9.77 16.87 -57.62
CA GLY A 72 8.55 17.22 -58.35
C GLY A 72 7.81 18.38 -57.69
N LYS A 73 6.53 18.20 -57.34
CA LYS A 73 5.70 19.23 -56.68
C LYS A 73 5.79 19.23 -55.15
N LYS A 74 6.48 18.27 -54.54
CA LYS A 74 6.56 18.15 -53.08
C LYS A 74 7.77 18.88 -52.52
N VAL A 75 7.54 19.79 -51.57
CA VAL A 75 8.60 20.50 -50.84
C VAL A 75 9.48 19.49 -50.10
N PRO A 76 10.82 19.54 -50.27
CA PRO A 76 11.74 18.67 -49.54
C PRO A 76 11.75 19.04 -48.05
N THR A 77 11.71 18.02 -47.19
CA THR A 77 11.74 18.21 -45.73
C THR A 77 13.18 18.21 -45.22
N SER A 78 13.60 19.30 -44.58
CA SER A 78 14.94 19.45 -43.97
C SER A 78 14.91 19.18 -42.47
N VAL A 79 14.45 18.00 -42.06
CA VAL A 79 14.44 17.56 -40.65
C VAL A 79 15.44 16.43 -40.42
N CYS A 80 16.23 16.55 -39.35
CA CYS A 80 17.23 15.54 -38.97
C CYS A 80 16.59 14.32 -38.30
N SER A 81 15.63 14.57 -37.41
CA SER A 81 14.89 13.55 -36.68
C SER A 81 13.39 13.80 -36.82
N ASN A 82 12.62 12.73 -36.97
CA ASN A 82 11.17 12.78 -37.00
C ASN A 82 10.60 13.11 -35.62
N VAL A 83 9.35 13.55 -35.57
CA VAL A 83 8.63 13.78 -34.31
C VAL A 83 8.49 12.45 -33.56
N CYS A 84 8.83 12.44 -32.27
CA CYS A 84 8.73 11.25 -31.44
C CYS A 84 7.27 10.81 -31.23
N PRO A 85 6.98 9.51 -31.29
CA PRO A 85 5.65 8.99 -31.00
C PRO A 85 5.31 9.17 -29.50
N VAL A 86 4.03 9.03 -29.18
CA VAL A 86 3.56 8.99 -27.78
C VAL A 86 4.27 7.87 -27.01
N GLY A 87 4.45 8.05 -25.71
CA GLY A 87 5.21 7.13 -24.86
C GLY A 87 6.73 7.21 -24.97
N THR A 88 7.24 8.13 -25.81
CA THR A 88 8.68 8.37 -25.96
C THR A 88 9.02 9.85 -25.75
N ARG A 89 10.24 10.10 -25.28
CA ARG A 89 10.82 11.43 -25.10
C ARG A 89 12.03 11.63 -26.00
N LYS A 90 12.35 12.89 -26.29
CA LYS A 90 13.57 13.26 -27.02
C LYS A 90 14.81 12.96 -26.19
N ALA A 91 15.72 12.18 -26.75
CA ALA A 91 17.04 11.88 -26.20
C ALA A 91 18.11 12.57 -27.04
N GLN A 92 18.91 13.42 -26.39
CA GLN A 92 19.97 14.16 -27.06
C GLN A 92 21.12 13.22 -27.47
N ILE A 93 21.49 13.29 -28.75
CA ILE A 93 22.63 12.53 -29.29
C ILE A 93 23.89 13.36 -29.07
N ARG A 94 24.87 12.81 -28.33
CA ARG A 94 26.15 13.49 -28.08
C ARG A 94 26.87 13.80 -29.40
N GLY A 95 27.33 15.04 -29.55
CA GLY A 95 28.06 15.50 -30.74
C GLY A 95 27.20 15.90 -31.95
N LYS A 96 25.86 15.85 -31.86
CA LYS A 96 24.95 16.34 -32.91
C LYS A 96 24.22 17.63 -32.49
N PRO A 97 23.71 18.44 -33.46
CA PRO A 97 22.87 19.60 -33.18
C PRO A 97 21.56 19.24 -32.47
N ILE A 98 20.93 20.22 -31.80
CA ILE A 98 19.69 20.04 -31.00
C ILE A 98 18.52 19.49 -31.83
N CYS A 99 18.47 19.77 -33.14
CA CYS A 99 17.44 19.24 -34.05
C CYS A 99 17.58 17.73 -34.34
N CYS A 100 18.73 17.13 -33.99
CA CYS A 100 19.01 15.71 -34.16
C CYS A 100 18.93 15.00 -32.81
N PHE A 101 17.82 14.31 -32.58
CA PHE A 101 17.55 13.54 -31.36
C PHE A 101 17.10 12.12 -31.70
N ASP A 102 17.19 11.24 -30.70
CA ASP A 102 16.60 9.91 -30.75
C ASP A 102 15.32 9.88 -29.89
N CYS A 103 14.41 8.93 -30.15
CA CYS A 103 13.18 8.78 -29.39
C CYS A 103 13.35 7.64 -28.38
N ALA A 104 13.56 7.99 -27.11
CA ALA A 104 13.73 7.02 -26.04
C ALA A 104 12.41 6.76 -25.31
N PRO A 105 12.07 5.50 -24.97
CA PRO A 105 10.87 5.21 -24.21
C PRO A 105 10.91 5.83 -22.82
N CYS A 106 9.74 6.23 -22.32
CA CYS A 106 9.61 6.71 -20.95
C CYS A 106 9.90 5.61 -19.93
N ALA A 107 10.41 6.01 -18.77
CA ALA A 107 10.65 5.09 -17.66
C ALA A 107 9.34 4.60 -17.04
N ASP A 108 9.40 3.44 -16.40
CA ASP A 108 8.30 2.88 -15.61
C ASP A 108 7.79 3.89 -14.57
N GLY A 109 6.48 4.15 -14.56
CA GLY A 109 5.83 5.15 -13.69
C GLY A 109 5.75 6.55 -14.29
N THR A 110 6.30 6.77 -15.49
CA THR A 110 6.21 8.03 -16.25
C THR A 110 5.56 7.80 -17.62
N ILE A 111 4.94 8.85 -18.16
CA ILE A 111 4.23 8.82 -19.45
C ILE A 111 4.58 10.03 -20.32
N ALA A 112 4.34 9.91 -21.62
CA ALA A 112 4.33 11.00 -22.58
C ALA A 112 3.07 10.90 -23.44
N ASN A 113 2.07 11.71 -23.13
CA ASN A 113 0.76 11.68 -23.80
C ASN A 113 0.73 12.43 -25.15
N SER A 114 1.71 13.31 -25.40
CA SER A 114 1.80 14.14 -26.60
C SER A 114 2.95 13.69 -27.50
N THR A 115 2.78 13.82 -28.81
CA THR A 115 3.86 13.59 -29.78
C THR A 115 4.95 14.65 -29.63
N GLY A 116 6.21 14.23 -29.79
CA GLY A 116 7.35 15.13 -29.72
C GLY A 116 7.69 15.66 -28.32
N ALA A 117 7.23 14.99 -27.26
CA ALA A 117 7.52 15.34 -25.88
C ALA A 117 9.04 15.45 -25.62
N ALA A 118 9.45 16.53 -24.94
CA ALA A 118 10.85 16.73 -24.56
C ALA A 118 11.25 15.80 -23.41
N ASP A 119 10.34 15.58 -22.46
CA ASP A 119 10.55 14.73 -21.30
C ASP A 119 9.25 14.02 -20.88
N CYS A 120 9.36 13.02 -20.01
CA CYS A 120 8.23 12.23 -19.51
C CYS A 120 7.70 12.79 -18.19
N THR A 121 6.38 12.75 -18.01
CA THR A 121 5.70 13.20 -16.79
C THR A 121 5.35 12.02 -15.89
N PRO A 122 5.55 12.10 -14.56
CA PRO A 122 5.19 11.01 -13.64
C PRO A 122 3.67 10.86 -13.49
N CYS A 123 3.19 9.62 -13.38
CA CYS A 123 1.78 9.35 -13.06
C CYS A 123 1.44 9.72 -11.60
N PRO A 124 0.18 10.09 -11.30
CA PRO A 124 -0.30 10.23 -9.93
C PRO A 124 -0.18 8.93 -9.13
N LYS A 125 -0.14 9.03 -7.79
CA LYS A 125 0.15 7.89 -6.88
C LYS A 125 -0.77 6.68 -7.05
N GLU A 126 -2.04 6.90 -7.38
CA GLU A 126 -3.06 5.85 -7.56
C GLU A 126 -2.96 5.15 -8.92
N TYR A 127 -2.16 5.71 -9.83
CA TYR A 127 -2.03 5.27 -11.21
C TYR A 127 -0.62 4.76 -11.51
N TRP A 128 -0.49 4.09 -12.64
CA TRP A 128 0.74 3.53 -13.17
C TRP A 128 0.80 3.72 -14.68
N SER A 129 2.01 3.88 -15.22
CA SER A 129 2.20 3.94 -16.68
C SER A 129 1.79 2.61 -17.32
N ASN A 130 0.99 2.64 -18.38
CA ASN A 130 0.71 1.44 -19.18
C ASN A 130 1.96 0.93 -19.93
N GLU A 131 1.84 -0.17 -20.69
CA GLU A 131 2.97 -0.74 -21.44
C GLU A 131 3.49 0.21 -22.53
N ARG A 132 2.59 0.97 -23.16
CA ARG A 132 2.93 1.95 -24.21
C ARG A 132 3.47 3.28 -23.69
N LYS A 133 3.41 3.52 -22.37
CA LYS A 133 3.81 4.76 -21.69
C LYS A 133 3.08 6.02 -22.17
N ASP A 134 1.93 5.87 -22.81
CA ASP A 134 1.12 6.99 -23.32
C ASP A 134 0.00 7.40 -22.35
N ASP A 135 -0.39 6.51 -21.42
CA ASP A 135 -1.48 6.76 -20.49
C ASP A 135 -1.23 6.19 -19.08
N CYS A 136 -1.87 6.80 -18.09
CA CYS A 136 -1.83 6.40 -16.69
C CYS A 136 -3.05 5.53 -16.37
N ILE A 137 -2.82 4.23 -16.14
CA ILE A 137 -3.85 3.26 -15.77
C ILE A 137 -3.92 3.08 -14.24
N PRO A 138 -5.10 2.86 -13.65
CA PRO A 138 -5.21 2.63 -12.22
C PRO A 138 -4.45 1.36 -11.81
N ARG A 139 -3.71 1.43 -10.70
CA ARG A 139 -2.97 0.27 -10.19
C ARG A 139 -3.93 -0.84 -9.73
N THR A 140 -3.53 -2.10 -9.95
CA THR A 140 -4.27 -3.25 -9.43
C THR A 140 -4.06 -3.39 -7.93
N ILE A 141 -5.17 -3.51 -7.18
CA ILE A 141 -5.15 -3.71 -5.73
C ILE A 141 -5.10 -5.23 -5.46
N GLU A 142 -4.03 -5.69 -4.83
CA GLU A 142 -3.96 -7.04 -4.28
C GLU A 142 -4.37 -7.02 -2.80
N PHE A 143 -5.23 -7.97 -2.47
CA PHE A 143 -5.72 -8.24 -1.12
C PHE A 143 -5.86 -9.76 -0.99
N LEU A 144 -5.78 -10.31 0.22
CA LEU A 144 -6.03 -11.74 0.44
C LEU A 144 -7.45 -12.09 -0.01
N LYS A 145 -7.56 -12.62 -1.24
CA LYS A 145 -8.82 -13.01 -1.85
C LYS A 145 -9.24 -14.38 -1.33
N TYR A 146 -10.54 -14.58 -1.18
CA TYR A 146 -11.11 -15.90 -0.87
C TYR A 146 -10.70 -16.98 -1.88
N HIS A 147 -10.39 -16.59 -3.11
CA HIS A 147 -10.06 -17.48 -4.21
C HIS A 147 -8.55 -17.75 -4.37
N GLU A 148 -7.70 -17.11 -3.57
CA GLU A 148 -6.27 -17.42 -3.53
C GLU A 148 -6.01 -18.66 -2.67
N PRO A 149 -4.96 -19.46 -2.93
CA PRO A 149 -4.73 -20.73 -2.25
C PRO A 149 -4.65 -20.62 -0.73
N MET A 150 -3.99 -19.57 -0.22
CA MET A 150 -3.94 -19.29 1.23
C MET A 150 -5.32 -18.92 1.78
N GLY A 151 -6.09 -18.14 1.04
CA GLY A 151 -7.44 -17.76 1.43
C GLY A 151 -8.40 -18.95 1.47
N ILE A 152 -8.35 -19.80 0.45
CA ILE A 152 -9.10 -21.07 0.38
C ILE A 152 -8.76 -21.95 1.60
N ALA A 153 -7.47 -22.18 1.87
CA ALA A 153 -7.04 -23.00 3.00
C ALA A 153 -7.57 -22.46 4.34
N LEU A 154 -7.42 -21.15 4.59
CA LEU A 154 -7.93 -20.51 5.81
C LEU A 154 -9.45 -20.65 5.95
N THR A 155 -10.20 -20.43 4.86
CA THR A 155 -11.67 -20.51 4.90
C THR A 155 -12.16 -21.93 5.20
N LEU A 156 -11.52 -22.95 4.62
CA LEU A 156 -11.85 -24.35 4.89
C LEU A 156 -11.61 -24.71 6.35
N VAL A 157 -10.43 -24.39 6.88
CA VAL A 157 -10.08 -24.68 8.28
C VAL A 157 -11.02 -23.94 9.24
N SER A 158 -11.31 -22.67 8.97
CA SER A 158 -12.25 -21.86 9.77
C SER A 158 -13.66 -22.44 9.77
N LEU A 159 -14.20 -22.83 8.61
CA LEU A 159 -15.55 -23.40 8.51
C LEU A 159 -15.66 -24.78 9.18
N LEU A 160 -14.67 -25.65 8.96
CA LEU A 160 -14.61 -26.96 9.60
C LEU A 160 -14.48 -26.83 11.13
N GLY A 161 -13.58 -25.97 11.62
CA GLY A 161 -13.43 -25.71 13.05
C GLY A 161 -14.68 -25.11 13.69
N ALA A 162 -15.31 -24.14 13.03
CA ALA A 162 -16.54 -23.50 13.51
C ALA A 162 -17.72 -24.48 13.56
N SER A 163 -17.91 -25.30 12.51
CA SER A 163 -18.97 -26.31 12.47
C SER A 163 -18.79 -27.39 13.55
N LEU A 164 -17.56 -27.86 13.78
CA LEU A 164 -17.26 -28.82 14.86
C LEU A 164 -17.50 -28.21 16.25
N SER A 165 -17.08 -26.95 16.45
CA SER A 165 -17.30 -26.23 17.71
C SER A 165 -18.80 -26.01 17.99
N LEU A 166 -19.57 -25.69 16.94
CA LEU A 166 -21.02 -25.53 17.03
C LEU A 166 -21.70 -26.87 17.33
N ALA A 167 -21.34 -27.95 16.63
CA ALA A 167 -21.89 -29.28 16.85
C ALA A 167 -21.63 -29.76 18.27
N THR A 168 -20.40 -29.61 18.77
CA THR A 168 -20.04 -29.95 20.16
C THR A 168 -20.79 -29.08 21.17
N MET A 169 -20.98 -27.79 20.91
CA MET A 169 -21.82 -26.93 21.74
C MET A 169 -23.28 -27.40 21.81
N VAL A 170 -23.88 -27.77 20.68
CA VAL A 170 -25.25 -28.32 20.63
C VAL A 170 -25.36 -29.63 21.43
N VAL A 171 -24.38 -30.52 21.29
CA VAL A 171 -24.32 -31.76 22.09
C VAL A 171 -24.24 -31.44 23.58
N PHE A 172 -23.38 -30.50 23.99
CA PHE A 172 -23.27 -30.08 25.40
C PHE A 172 -24.61 -29.55 25.94
N ILE A 173 -25.34 -28.75 25.15
CA ILE A 173 -26.65 -28.20 25.54
C ILE A 173 -27.69 -29.31 25.69
N ASN A 174 -27.74 -30.25 24.74
CA ASN A 174 -28.71 -31.36 24.76
C ASN A 174 -28.46 -32.34 25.91
N TYR A 175 -27.19 -32.64 26.22
CA TYR A 175 -26.81 -33.58 27.27
C TYR A 175 -26.44 -32.90 28.59
N ARG A 176 -26.90 -31.66 28.82
CA ARG A 176 -26.55 -30.85 30.00
C ARG A 176 -26.83 -31.53 31.35
N GLU A 177 -27.80 -32.44 31.39
CA GLU A 177 -28.20 -33.15 32.61
C GLU A 177 -27.34 -34.41 32.89
N THR A 178 -26.43 -34.77 31.99
CA THR A 178 -25.54 -35.92 32.23
C THR A 178 -24.56 -35.64 33.38
N PRO A 179 -24.28 -36.63 34.24
CA PRO A 179 -23.47 -36.42 35.45
C PRO A 179 -22.04 -35.96 35.13
N VAL A 180 -21.51 -36.32 33.96
CA VAL A 180 -20.18 -35.89 33.48
C VAL A 180 -20.15 -34.39 33.17
N ILE A 181 -21.16 -33.86 32.48
CA ILE A 181 -21.26 -32.44 32.13
C ILE A 181 -21.70 -31.62 33.36
N LYS A 182 -22.51 -32.19 34.24
CA LYS A 182 -22.91 -31.55 35.49
C LYS A 182 -21.75 -31.40 36.48
N ALA A 183 -20.86 -32.41 36.54
CA ALA A 183 -19.64 -32.35 37.32
C ALA A 183 -18.64 -31.32 36.75
N SER A 184 -18.56 -31.21 35.43
CA SER A 184 -17.75 -30.23 34.72
C SER A 184 -18.57 -28.98 34.37
N ASN A 185 -18.71 -28.05 35.32
CA ASN A 185 -19.49 -26.80 35.22
C ASN A 185 -19.92 -26.43 33.78
N PHE A 186 -21.17 -26.74 33.44
CA PHE A 186 -21.72 -26.63 32.09
C PHE A 186 -21.57 -25.22 31.50
N GLU A 187 -21.80 -24.18 32.30
CA GLU A 187 -21.73 -22.79 31.87
C GLU A 187 -20.31 -22.41 31.39
N LEU A 188 -19.28 -22.75 32.18
CA LEU A 188 -17.88 -22.49 31.80
C LEU A 188 -17.45 -23.29 30.57
N SER A 189 -17.89 -24.55 30.48
CA SER A 189 -17.62 -25.39 29.31
C SER A 189 -18.28 -24.85 28.04
N SER A 190 -19.54 -24.39 28.16
CA SER A 190 -20.28 -23.76 27.07
C SER A 190 -19.66 -22.44 26.62
N LEU A 191 -19.24 -21.59 27.56
CA LEU A 191 -18.55 -20.33 27.25
C LEU A 191 -17.20 -20.56 26.55
N LEU A 192 -16.44 -21.59 26.94
CA LEU A 192 -15.20 -21.96 26.27
C LEU A 192 -15.47 -22.41 24.82
N LEU A 193 -16.46 -23.28 24.61
CA LEU A 193 -16.88 -23.72 23.27
C LEU A 193 -17.32 -22.55 22.39
N PHE A 194 -18.09 -21.61 22.95
CA PHE A 194 -18.49 -20.39 22.27
C PHE A 194 -17.28 -19.51 21.90
N SER A 195 -16.31 -19.36 22.81
CA SER A 195 -15.07 -18.63 22.54
C SER A 195 -14.26 -19.27 21.41
N LEU A 196 -14.19 -20.60 21.38
CA LEU A 196 -13.48 -21.36 20.36
C LEU A 196 -14.14 -21.22 18.99
N PHE A 197 -15.48 -21.24 18.95
CA PHE A 197 -16.25 -20.93 17.76
C PHE A 197 -15.91 -19.54 17.19
N LEU A 198 -15.88 -18.51 18.05
CA LEU A 198 -15.48 -17.16 17.64
C LEU A 198 -14.01 -17.12 17.18
N CYS A 199 -13.10 -17.86 17.81
CA CYS A 199 -11.70 -17.98 17.37
C CYS A 199 -11.59 -18.52 15.94
N PHE A 200 -12.40 -19.52 15.57
CA PHE A 200 -12.42 -20.05 14.21
C PHE A 200 -13.01 -19.08 13.19
N LEU A 201 -13.89 -18.17 13.62
CA LEU A 201 -14.44 -17.10 12.77
C LEU A 201 -13.47 -15.92 12.61
N CYS A 202 -12.58 -15.66 13.57
CA CYS A 202 -11.65 -14.53 13.53
C CYS A 202 -10.85 -14.44 12.22
N PRO A 203 -10.20 -15.50 11.70
CA PRO A 203 -9.47 -15.43 10.44
C PRO A 203 -10.33 -14.98 9.26
N LEU A 204 -11.64 -15.31 9.22
CA LEU A 204 -12.54 -14.89 8.14
C LEU A 204 -12.70 -13.38 8.07
N THR A 205 -12.59 -12.68 9.20
CA THR A 205 -12.61 -11.20 9.25
C THR A 205 -11.34 -10.56 8.68
N PHE A 206 -10.27 -11.35 8.54
CA PHE A 206 -9.00 -10.93 7.94
C PHE A 206 -9.02 -11.08 6.40
N LEU A 207 -9.96 -11.88 5.85
CA LEU A 207 -10.15 -12.09 4.42
C LEU A 207 -11.06 -11.02 3.79
N GLY A 208 -10.77 -10.66 2.53
CA GLY A 208 -11.56 -9.70 1.78
C GLY A 208 -10.99 -8.27 1.78
N ARG A 209 -11.77 -7.33 1.23
CA ARG A 209 -11.32 -5.94 1.05
C ARG A 209 -11.38 -5.19 2.39
N PRO A 210 -10.27 -4.68 2.93
CA PRO A 210 -10.29 -3.91 4.16
C PRO A 210 -11.00 -2.56 3.95
N THR A 211 -12.12 -2.40 4.66
CA THR A 211 -12.84 -1.16 4.92
C THR A 211 -12.49 -0.65 6.33
N VAL A 212 -12.88 0.59 6.66
CA VAL A 212 -12.70 1.17 8.00
C VAL A 212 -13.30 0.25 9.08
N TRP A 213 -14.53 -0.21 8.87
CA TRP A 213 -15.22 -1.11 9.80
C TRP A 213 -14.54 -2.46 9.95
N THR A 214 -14.13 -3.09 8.85
CA THR A 214 -13.45 -4.39 8.92
C THR A 214 -12.08 -4.26 9.57
N CYS A 215 -11.35 -3.15 9.37
CA CYS A 215 -10.07 -2.91 10.05
C CYS A 215 -10.26 -2.80 11.57
N MET A 216 -11.27 -2.03 12.01
CA MET A 216 -11.60 -1.93 13.44
C MET A 216 -11.98 -3.30 14.01
N LEU A 217 -12.86 -4.04 13.32
CA LEU A 217 -13.39 -5.33 13.78
C LEU A 217 -12.29 -6.40 13.84
N ARG A 218 -11.42 -6.47 12.83
CA ARG A 218 -10.33 -7.46 12.73
C ARG A 218 -9.44 -7.49 13.98
N HIS A 219 -8.95 -6.32 14.42
CA HIS A 219 -8.05 -6.23 15.56
C HIS A 219 -8.78 -6.36 16.90
N THR A 220 -9.97 -5.77 17.02
CA THR A 220 -10.74 -5.80 18.28
C THR A 220 -11.37 -7.15 18.55
N ALA A 221 -11.96 -7.79 17.53
CA ALA A 221 -12.52 -9.13 17.64
C ALA A 221 -11.44 -10.15 17.98
N PHE A 222 -10.25 -10.05 17.37
CA PHE A 222 -9.10 -10.87 17.74
C PHE A 222 -8.76 -10.69 19.23
N GLY A 223 -8.55 -9.45 19.69
CA GLY A 223 -8.17 -9.19 21.08
C GLY A 223 -9.20 -9.68 22.10
N VAL A 224 -10.48 -9.34 21.89
CA VAL A 224 -11.57 -9.70 22.82
C VAL A 224 -11.79 -11.22 22.85
N THR A 225 -11.76 -11.89 21.71
CA THR A 225 -11.99 -13.34 21.64
C THR A 225 -10.88 -14.12 22.33
N PHE A 226 -9.61 -13.76 22.10
CA PHE A 226 -8.48 -14.40 22.76
C PHE A 226 -8.49 -14.17 24.29
N ALA A 227 -8.78 -12.94 24.74
CA ALA A 227 -8.90 -12.66 26.16
C ALA A 227 -10.02 -13.46 26.82
N LEU A 228 -11.18 -13.61 26.15
CA LEU A 228 -12.29 -14.43 26.64
C LEU A 228 -11.92 -15.91 26.71
N CYS A 229 -11.27 -16.45 25.67
CA CYS A 229 -10.81 -17.83 25.64
C CYS A 229 -9.84 -18.14 26.80
N ILE A 230 -8.81 -17.31 26.99
CA ILE A 230 -7.83 -17.49 28.07
C ILE A 230 -8.49 -17.34 29.45
N SER A 231 -9.40 -16.37 29.60
CA SER A 231 -10.16 -16.19 30.85
C SER A 231 -10.99 -17.43 31.18
N CYS A 232 -11.63 -18.06 30.20
CA CYS A 232 -12.37 -19.31 30.40
C CYS A 232 -11.45 -20.48 30.80
N VAL A 233 -10.28 -20.59 30.18
CA VAL A 233 -9.27 -21.61 30.54
C VAL A 233 -8.77 -21.39 31.98
N LEU A 234 -8.43 -20.16 32.35
CA LEU A 234 -8.08 -19.76 33.71
C LEU A 234 -9.19 -20.13 34.72
N GLY A 235 -10.45 -19.83 34.38
CA GLY A 235 -11.60 -20.21 35.21
C GLY A 235 -11.66 -21.73 35.45
N LYS A 236 -11.49 -22.53 34.39
CA LYS A 236 -11.46 -24.00 34.50
C LYS A 236 -10.27 -24.52 35.30
N THR A 237 -9.06 -23.97 35.11
CA THR A 237 -7.90 -24.40 35.89
C THR A 237 -8.08 -24.09 37.38
N ILE A 238 -8.71 -22.96 37.73
CA ILE A 238 -8.98 -22.58 39.14
C ILE A 238 -9.93 -23.58 39.80
N VAL A 239 -10.97 -24.04 39.09
CA VAL A 239 -11.87 -25.10 39.57
C VAL A 239 -11.06 -26.35 39.92
N VAL A 240 -10.22 -26.81 38.98
CA VAL A 240 -9.47 -28.06 39.11
C VAL A 240 -8.45 -27.98 40.26
N VAL A 241 -7.65 -26.91 40.32
CA VAL A 241 -6.64 -26.73 41.39
C VAL A 241 -7.30 -26.59 42.76
N THR A 242 -8.44 -25.88 42.84
CA THR A 242 -9.18 -25.75 44.11
C THR A 242 -9.76 -27.09 44.55
N ALA A 243 -10.29 -27.90 43.63
CA ALA A 243 -10.78 -29.24 43.92
C ALA A 243 -9.67 -30.15 44.49
N PHE A 244 -8.46 -30.12 43.91
CA PHE A 244 -7.32 -30.87 44.45
C PHE A 244 -6.85 -30.36 45.80
N LYS A 245 -6.82 -29.04 46.02
CA LYS A 245 -6.43 -28.44 47.31
C LYS A 245 -7.45 -28.70 48.42
N ALA A 246 -8.74 -28.84 48.09
CA ALA A 246 -9.79 -29.17 49.05
C ALA A 246 -9.64 -30.59 49.63
N THR A 247 -8.99 -31.50 48.91
CA THR A 247 -8.73 -32.88 49.37
C THR A 247 -7.65 -32.96 50.47
N PHE A 248 -6.83 -31.92 50.64
CA PHE A 248 -5.82 -31.87 51.71
C PHE A 248 -6.41 -31.28 53.00
N PRO A 249 -6.34 -31.99 54.14
CA PRO A 249 -6.86 -31.50 55.42
C PRO A 249 -5.96 -30.37 55.96
N GLY A 250 -6.50 -29.17 56.15
CA GLY A 250 -5.80 -28.07 56.85
C GLY A 250 -5.97 -26.66 56.26
N ASN A 251 -6.66 -26.46 55.14
CA ASN A 251 -6.81 -25.13 54.53
C ASN A 251 -8.28 -24.70 54.39
N ASN A 252 -8.73 -23.81 55.28
CA ASN A 252 -10.10 -23.26 55.31
C ASN A 252 -10.47 -22.34 54.12
N ILE A 253 -9.54 -22.09 53.19
CA ILE A 253 -9.76 -21.23 52.01
C ILE A 253 -10.48 -22.01 50.88
N ALA A 254 -10.41 -23.34 50.87
CA ALA A 254 -11.00 -24.18 49.81
C ALA A 254 -12.54 -24.22 49.84
N GLY A 255 -13.18 -23.88 50.97
CA GLY A 255 -14.64 -24.00 51.14
C GLY A 255 -15.48 -22.84 50.57
N LYS A 256 -14.88 -21.72 50.14
CA LYS A 256 -15.62 -20.51 49.70
C LYS A 256 -15.52 -20.19 48.20
N PHE A 257 -14.79 -20.98 47.42
CA PHE A 257 -14.61 -20.73 45.99
C PHE A 257 -15.86 -21.20 45.21
N GLY A 258 -16.86 -20.33 45.13
CA GLY A 258 -18.13 -20.62 44.47
C GLY A 258 -18.14 -20.32 42.96
N HIS A 259 -19.09 -20.91 42.23
CA HIS A 259 -19.33 -20.66 40.81
C HIS A 259 -19.51 -19.17 40.47
N ALA A 260 -20.08 -18.40 41.39
CA ALA A 260 -20.24 -16.96 41.26
C ALA A 260 -18.89 -16.21 41.15
N GLN A 261 -17.87 -16.63 41.91
CA GLN A 261 -16.55 -16.00 41.86
C GLN A 261 -15.84 -16.25 40.53
N GLN A 262 -15.95 -17.46 39.96
CA GLN A 262 -15.40 -17.79 38.64
C GLN A 262 -16.02 -16.93 37.54
N ARG A 263 -17.35 -16.75 37.58
CA ARG A 263 -18.07 -15.88 36.65
C ARG A 263 -17.61 -14.43 36.76
N ILE A 264 -17.48 -13.91 37.99
CA ILE A 264 -17.01 -12.55 38.22
C ILE A 264 -15.59 -12.36 37.67
N ILE A 265 -14.68 -13.32 37.89
CA ILE A 265 -13.31 -13.26 37.37
C ILE A 265 -13.33 -13.19 35.84
N ILE A 266 -14.01 -14.12 35.16
CA ILE A 266 -14.06 -14.16 33.70
C ILE A 266 -14.67 -12.88 33.12
N CYS A 267 -15.82 -12.46 33.64
CA CYS A 267 -16.47 -11.23 33.20
C CYS A 267 -15.61 -9.98 33.46
N SER A 268 -14.91 -9.92 34.60
CA SER A 268 -14.03 -8.80 34.90
C SER A 268 -12.82 -8.74 33.97
N CYS A 269 -12.20 -9.89 33.67
CA CYS A 269 -11.06 -9.96 32.75
C CYS A 269 -11.46 -9.56 31.32
N THR A 270 -12.58 -10.07 30.82
CA THR A 270 -13.06 -9.71 29.48
C THR A 270 -13.51 -8.25 29.41
N LEU A 271 -14.14 -7.72 30.46
CA LEU A 271 -14.54 -6.32 30.52
C LEU A 271 -13.33 -5.38 30.45
N ILE A 272 -12.24 -5.69 31.16
CA ILE A 272 -10.99 -4.92 31.08
C ILE A 272 -10.47 -4.89 29.64
N GLN A 273 -10.46 -6.03 28.94
CA GLN A 273 -10.05 -6.09 27.54
C GLN A 273 -10.96 -5.23 26.64
N ILE A 274 -12.27 -5.26 26.85
CA ILE A 274 -13.23 -4.44 26.09
C ILE A 274 -12.95 -2.95 26.32
N VAL A 275 -12.70 -2.53 27.56
CA VAL A 275 -12.36 -1.13 27.88
C VAL A 275 -11.08 -0.70 27.18
N ILE A 276 -10.03 -1.53 27.18
CA ILE A 276 -8.78 -1.25 26.45
C ILE A 276 -9.05 -1.09 24.94
N CYS A 277 -9.86 -1.96 24.35
CA CYS A 277 -10.24 -1.86 22.94
C CYS A 277 -11.06 -0.60 22.63
N VAL A 278 -12.02 -0.23 23.48
CA VAL A 278 -12.84 0.98 23.30
C VAL A 278 -11.98 2.25 23.40
N LEU A 279 -11.04 2.30 24.36
CA LEU A 279 -10.09 3.40 24.48
C LEU A 279 -9.19 3.50 23.25
N TRP A 280 -8.70 2.37 22.73
CA TRP A 280 -7.91 2.34 21.50
C TRP A 280 -8.70 2.89 20.31
N LEU A 281 -9.93 2.43 20.10
CA LEU A 281 -10.80 2.91 19.03
C LEU A 281 -11.16 4.40 19.16
N SER A 282 -11.29 4.91 20.38
CA SER A 282 -11.66 6.31 20.63
C SER A 282 -10.50 7.28 20.42
N LEU A 283 -9.27 6.86 20.73
CA LEU A 283 -8.09 7.72 20.60
C LEU A 283 -7.49 7.67 19.20
N ASN A 284 -7.23 6.47 18.68
CA ASN A 284 -6.53 6.26 17.41
C ASN A 284 -7.02 4.95 16.76
N PRO A 285 -8.19 4.97 16.09
CA PRO A 285 -8.77 3.78 15.50
C PRO A 285 -7.92 3.23 14.33
N PRO A 286 -7.92 1.90 14.10
CA PRO A 286 -7.34 1.31 12.91
C PRO A 286 -8.02 1.81 11.63
N TYR A 287 -7.23 2.06 10.58
CA TYR A 287 -7.73 2.56 9.30
C TYR A 287 -7.06 1.84 8.12
N PRO A 288 -7.76 1.71 6.97
CA PRO A 288 -7.17 1.12 5.78
C PRO A 288 -6.08 2.04 5.22
N HIS A 289 -4.89 1.48 5.02
CA HIS A 289 -3.74 2.19 4.48
C HIS A 289 -3.20 1.45 3.25
N MET A 290 -2.97 2.20 2.17
CA MET A 290 -2.38 1.68 0.95
C MET A 290 -0.87 1.72 1.10
N LEU A 291 -0.23 0.55 1.15
CA LEU A 291 1.22 0.47 1.12
C LEU A 291 1.68 0.32 -0.33
N PHE A 292 2.49 1.26 -0.78
CA PHE A 292 3.12 1.22 -2.09
C PHE A 292 4.40 0.40 -1.98
N THR A 293 4.33 -0.90 -2.25
CA THR A 293 5.50 -1.79 -2.20
C THR A 293 6.39 -1.57 -3.44
N TYR A 294 7.70 -1.80 -3.28
CA TYR A 294 8.78 -1.49 -4.22
C TYR A 294 8.63 -2.11 -5.63
N SER A 295 7.80 -3.16 -5.78
CA SER A 295 7.46 -3.74 -7.07
C SER A 295 6.21 -3.06 -7.62
N ASN A 296 6.45 -1.87 -8.16
CA ASN A 296 5.62 -0.88 -8.85
C ASN A 296 4.30 -1.27 -9.58
N LYS A 297 3.91 -2.55 -9.68
CA LYS A 297 2.66 -3.01 -10.31
C LYS A 297 1.51 -3.26 -9.31
N ILE A 298 1.81 -3.42 -8.02
CA ILE A 298 0.83 -3.91 -7.03
C ILE A 298 0.64 -2.92 -5.89
N ILE A 299 -0.61 -2.60 -5.56
CA ILE A 299 -0.97 -1.93 -4.29
C ILE A 299 -1.37 -3.02 -3.29
N VAL A 300 -0.65 -3.10 -2.16
CA VAL A 300 -1.07 -3.94 -1.03
C VAL A 300 -1.90 -3.08 -0.09
N LEU A 301 -3.17 -3.48 0.12
CA LEU A 301 -4.07 -2.78 1.03
C LEU A 301 -4.03 -3.43 2.41
N GLU A 302 -3.47 -2.73 3.39
CA GLU A 302 -3.32 -3.20 4.76
C GLU A 302 -4.18 -2.38 5.73
N CYS A 303 -4.48 -2.94 6.91
CA CYS A 303 -5.06 -2.16 8.00
C CYS A 303 -3.93 -1.64 8.87
N ASN A 304 -3.73 -0.33 8.87
CA ASN A 304 -2.84 0.30 9.83
C ASN A 304 -3.53 0.30 11.20
N THR A 305 -2.79 -0.06 12.25
CA THR A 305 -3.27 -0.13 13.63
C THR A 305 -3.53 1.25 14.26
N GLY A 306 -3.11 2.34 13.61
CA GLY A 306 -3.25 3.71 14.09
C GLY A 306 -2.28 4.05 15.21
N SER A 307 -2.30 3.27 16.30
CA SER A 307 -1.39 3.37 17.44
C SER A 307 -0.74 2.03 17.74
N GLN A 308 0.58 1.93 17.50
CA GLN A 308 1.36 0.73 17.84
C GLN A 308 1.34 0.46 19.35
N ALA A 309 1.43 1.52 20.18
CA ALA A 309 1.40 1.39 21.63
C ALA A 309 0.08 0.77 22.12
N SER A 310 -1.06 1.18 21.55
CA SER A 310 -2.37 0.64 21.90
C SER A 310 -2.53 -0.81 21.45
N PHE A 311 -2.02 -1.17 20.27
CA PHE A 311 -1.98 -2.56 19.81
C PHE A 311 -1.14 -3.44 20.75
N TYR A 312 0.04 -2.96 21.18
CA TYR A 312 0.87 -3.68 22.16
C TYR A 312 0.23 -3.75 23.54
N ALA A 313 -0.56 -2.76 23.96
CA ALA A 313 -1.29 -2.83 25.21
C ALA A 313 -2.33 -3.97 25.21
N VAL A 314 -3.04 -4.16 24.09
CA VAL A 314 -3.97 -5.29 23.91
C VAL A 314 -3.22 -6.63 23.99
N LEU A 315 -2.12 -6.78 23.24
CA LEU A 315 -1.32 -8.02 23.27
C LEU A 315 -0.68 -8.26 24.63
N GLY A 316 -0.22 -7.20 25.30
CA GLY A 316 0.37 -7.25 26.63
C GLY A 316 -0.63 -7.76 27.67
N TYR A 317 -1.88 -7.29 27.65
CA TYR A 317 -2.92 -7.78 28.54
C TYR A 317 -3.21 -9.27 28.33
N ILE A 318 -3.32 -9.71 27.07
CA ILE A 318 -3.47 -11.13 26.71
C ILE A 318 -2.28 -11.94 27.26
N GLY A 319 -1.05 -11.45 27.13
CA GLY A 319 0.15 -12.07 27.69
C GLY A 319 0.13 -12.17 29.21
N VAL A 320 -0.37 -11.16 29.91
CA VAL A 320 -0.55 -11.18 31.37
C VAL A 320 -1.59 -12.22 31.80
N LEU A 321 -2.70 -12.36 31.06
CA LEU A 321 -3.67 -13.43 31.32
C LEU A 321 -3.04 -14.81 31.09
N GLN A 322 -2.23 -14.97 30.03
CA GLN A 322 -1.55 -16.23 29.77
C GLN A 322 -0.58 -16.61 30.87
N SER A 323 0.24 -15.69 31.37
CA SER A 323 1.27 -15.98 32.39
C SER A 323 0.69 -16.46 33.73
N GLN A 324 -0.54 -16.05 34.04
CA GLN A 324 -1.26 -16.53 35.23
C GLN A 324 -1.66 -18.01 35.10
N THR A 325 -1.87 -18.51 33.87
CA THR A 325 -2.32 -19.89 33.60
C THR A 325 -1.30 -20.98 34.01
N PRO A 326 -0.01 -20.93 33.60
CA PRO A 326 0.99 -21.93 33.97
C PRO A 326 1.40 -21.86 35.44
N SER A 327 1.41 -20.67 36.06
CA SER A 327 1.76 -20.50 37.50
C SER A 327 0.87 -21.32 38.45
N MET A 328 -0.30 -21.73 37.96
CA MET A 328 -1.28 -22.50 38.70
C MET A 328 -1.28 -23.99 38.33
N SER A 329 -0.80 -24.34 37.11
CA SER A 329 -0.63 -25.73 36.66
C SER A 329 0.71 -26.35 37.10
N GLN A 330 1.72 -25.53 37.44
CA GLN A 330 3.08 -25.97 37.80
C GLN A 330 3.41 -25.89 39.29
N ARG A 331 2.42 -25.79 40.20
CA ARG A 331 2.70 -26.03 41.63
C ARG A 331 2.43 -27.50 41.97
N PRO A 332 3.45 -28.39 41.94
CA PRO A 332 3.34 -29.72 42.54
C PRO A 332 3.18 -29.58 44.07
N PRO A 333 2.50 -30.53 44.73
CA PRO A 333 2.40 -30.58 46.18
C PRO A 333 3.67 -31.25 46.72
N GLU A 334 4.76 -30.51 46.86
CA GLU A 334 5.99 -31.06 47.46
C GLU A 334 6.63 -30.10 48.47
N GLU A 335 5.81 -29.52 49.35
CA GLU A 335 6.34 -28.79 50.50
C GLU A 335 5.43 -28.96 51.73
N SER A 336 5.29 -30.21 52.19
CA SER A 336 4.80 -30.50 53.53
C SER A 336 5.16 -31.92 53.95
N MET A 337 6.46 -32.23 54.09
CA MET A 337 6.87 -33.39 54.86
C MET A 337 8.10 -33.06 55.74
N GLY A 338 7.80 -32.62 56.97
CA GLY A 338 8.53 -32.98 58.18
C GLY A 338 9.99 -32.59 58.33
N ALA A 339 10.25 -31.38 58.85
CA ALA A 339 11.41 -31.16 59.72
C ALA A 339 10.91 -31.20 61.17
N ARG A 340 10.98 -32.37 61.81
CA ARG A 340 10.84 -32.55 63.26
C ARG A 340 12.24 -32.87 63.81
N GLU A 341 12.63 -32.12 64.83
CA GLU A 341 13.93 -32.12 65.48
C GLU A 341 14.45 -33.51 65.91
N MET A 342 15.78 -33.68 65.83
CA MET A 342 16.55 -34.60 66.69
C MET A 342 17.96 -34.02 66.89
N PRO A 343 18.47 -33.88 68.14
CA PRO A 343 19.83 -33.42 68.42
C PRO A 343 20.73 -34.61 68.83
N PRO A 344 21.97 -34.37 69.29
CA PRO A 344 23.22 -34.61 68.55
C PRO A 344 23.96 -35.89 68.99
N HIS A 345 24.85 -36.46 68.16
CA HIS A 345 25.95 -37.28 68.68
C HIS A 345 27.22 -37.22 67.82
N ARG A 346 28.32 -36.95 68.54
CA ARG A 346 29.73 -37.00 68.13
C ARG A 346 30.14 -38.38 67.59
N GLY A 347 31.10 -38.38 66.67
CA GLY A 347 32.35 -39.13 66.91
C GLY A 347 32.86 -40.04 65.80
N VAL A 348 33.96 -39.59 65.18
CA VAL A 348 35.22 -40.33 64.90
C VAL A 348 35.17 -41.63 64.07
N GLY A 349 35.94 -41.66 62.96
CA GLY A 349 36.69 -42.89 62.62
C GLY A 349 36.92 -43.24 61.14
N LYS A 350 38.03 -42.72 60.57
CA LYS A 350 39.02 -43.38 59.69
C LYS A 350 38.59 -44.37 58.57
N ALA A 351 38.92 -43.95 57.34
CA ALA A 351 39.88 -44.56 56.39
C ALA A 351 39.71 -45.99 55.83
N ARG A 352 39.57 -46.10 54.49
CA ARG A 352 40.41 -46.87 53.50
C ARG A 352 39.66 -46.94 52.17
N ARG A 353 40.19 -46.45 51.02
CA ARG A 353 41.29 -46.92 50.15
C ARG A 353 40.84 -47.93 49.08
N LYS A 354 40.88 -47.47 47.82
CA LYS A 354 41.14 -48.16 46.53
C LYS A 354 40.41 -49.50 46.24
N ARG A 355 39.65 -49.53 45.15
CA ARG A 355 40.15 -49.95 43.84
C ARG A 355 39.27 -49.42 42.73
#